data_AF-A0A846JEM6-F1
#
_entry.id   AF-A0A846JEM6-F1
#
_cell.length_a   1.000
_cell.length_b   1.000
_cell.length_c   1.000
_cell.angle_alpha   90.00
_cell.angle_beta   90.00
_cell.angle_gamma   90.00
#
_symmetry.space_group_name_H-M   'P 1'
#
loop_
_entity.id
_entity.type
_entity.pdbx_description
1 polymer ?
#
loop_
_entity_poly.entity_id
_entity_poly.type
_entity_poly.pdbx_seq_one_letter_code
_entity_poly.pdbx_strand_id
1 'polypeptide(L)'
;MNPFLKLLILITITIIGSLDFKPYASSILIISGIIIASIFSSLDTLEILNSVKGFILMSVTFMCVILAFRYISGEPLNVVAVLGLGFRIILISIYTSIFVKTTDPTEFVISLIKYFKMPPKVGYAFLTAYRFLPTFKEELQTIKYAHKVRGIVESKNPFIKVWNSKIYILPMMVNAVRKGIRISMAMETRAFDKYKTRTYYRELYMPIDEIIMTVMYILYIISVAVILYLNNLVTFSVKYI
;
A
#
# COMPACT_ATOMS: atom_id res chain seq x y z
N MET A 1 -13.46 -3.16 -11.51
CA MET A 1 -12.18 -3.88 -11.64
C MET A 1 -11.84 -4.66 -10.41
N ASN A 2 -11.74 -5.99 -10.56
CA ASN A 2 -11.41 -6.93 -9.52
C ASN A 2 -10.11 -6.52 -8.78
N PRO A 3 -10.11 -6.41 -7.44
CA PRO A 3 -8.95 -6.03 -6.64
C PRO A 3 -7.70 -6.87 -6.92
N PHE A 4 -7.89 -8.14 -7.25
CA PHE A 4 -6.79 -9.04 -7.57
C PHE A 4 -6.01 -8.60 -8.82
N LEU A 5 -6.73 -8.19 -9.86
CA LEU A 5 -6.13 -7.71 -11.11
C LEU A 5 -5.34 -6.42 -10.87
N LYS A 6 -5.88 -5.51 -10.06
CA LYS A 6 -5.17 -4.29 -9.64
C LYS A 6 -3.88 -4.60 -8.87
N LEU A 7 -3.92 -5.61 -7.99
CA LEU A 7 -2.73 -6.05 -7.26
C LEU A 7 -1.67 -6.64 -8.20
N LEU A 8 -2.06 -7.44 -9.20
CA LEU A 8 -1.10 -7.95 -10.20
C LEU A 8 -0.43 -6.81 -10.97
N ILE A 9 -1.18 -5.79 -11.36
CA ILE A 9 -0.64 -4.58 -11.99
C ILE A 9 0.36 -3.89 -11.07
N LEU A 10 0.00 -3.70 -9.79
CA LEU A 10 0.87 -3.06 -8.80
C LEU A 10 2.16 -3.85 -8.54
N ILE A 11 2.09 -5.18 -8.49
CA ILE A 11 3.28 -6.01 -8.33
C ILE A 11 4.17 -5.91 -9.56
N THR A 12 3.58 -5.99 -10.76
CA THR A 12 4.31 -5.91 -12.03
C THR A 12 5.04 -4.57 -12.16
N ILE A 13 4.37 -3.45 -11.87
CA ILE A 13 4.98 -2.12 -11.92
C ILE A 13 6.08 -1.95 -10.86
N THR A 14 5.90 -2.54 -9.67
CA THR A 14 6.89 -2.45 -8.59
C THR A 14 8.15 -3.25 -8.93
N ILE A 15 8.01 -4.45 -9.50
CA ILE A 15 9.14 -5.26 -9.95
C ILE A 15 9.90 -4.52 -11.05
N ILE A 16 9.20 -4.05 -12.09
CA ILE A 16 9.84 -3.39 -13.23
C ILE A 16 10.48 -2.07 -12.82
N GLY A 17 9.80 -1.26 -12.01
CA GLY A 17 10.35 -0.02 -11.47
C GLY A 17 11.55 -0.24 -10.55
N SER A 18 11.59 -1.35 -9.80
CA SER A 18 12.72 -1.70 -8.94
C SER A 18 13.98 -2.09 -9.72
N LEU A 19 13.82 -2.71 -10.89
CA LEU A 19 14.93 -3.19 -11.70
C LEU A 19 15.52 -2.10 -12.62
N ASP A 20 14.88 -0.92 -12.70
CA ASP A 20 15.30 0.17 -13.58
C ASP A 20 16.33 1.11 -12.92
N PHE A 21 17.57 1.12 -13.42
CA PHE A 21 18.65 1.98 -12.92
C PHE A 21 18.70 3.37 -13.59
N LYS A 22 17.99 3.59 -14.70
CA LYS A 22 17.96 4.88 -15.42
C LYS A 22 16.56 5.50 -15.28
N PRO A 23 16.39 6.83 -15.46
CA PRO A 23 15.12 7.50 -15.18
C PRO A 23 14.04 7.31 -16.26
N TYR A 24 14.36 6.64 -17.38
CA TYR A 24 13.53 6.64 -18.58
C TYR A 24 12.29 5.75 -18.47
N ALA A 25 12.39 4.54 -17.91
CA ALA A 25 11.20 3.68 -17.78
C ALA A 25 10.27 4.24 -16.69
N SER A 26 10.85 4.69 -15.58
CA SER A 26 10.10 5.27 -14.47
C SER A 26 9.29 6.51 -14.88
N SER A 27 9.83 7.41 -15.70
CA SER A 27 9.09 8.61 -16.15
C SER A 27 7.93 8.28 -17.10
N ILE A 28 8.16 7.38 -18.07
CA ILE A 28 7.11 6.90 -19.01
C ILE A 28 5.98 6.21 -18.25
N LEU A 29 6.33 5.37 -17.27
CA LEU A 29 5.35 4.63 -16.46
C LEU A 29 4.57 5.53 -15.50
N ILE A 30 5.17 6.62 -15.00
CA ILE A 30 4.44 7.64 -14.23
C ILE A 30 3.40 8.33 -15.11
N ILE A 31 3.80 8.81 -16.30
CA ILE A 31 2.91 9.55 -17.20
C ILE A 31 1.75 8.67 -17.65
N SER A 32 2.05 7.46 -18.14
CA SER A 32 1.01 6.49 -18.54
C SER A 32 0.13 6.09 -17.36
N GLY A 33 0.69 5.91 -16.16
CA GLY A 33 -0.07 5.61 -14.95
C GLY A 33 -1.08 6.70 -14.58
N ILE A 34 -0.69 7.97 -14.67
CA ILE A 34 -1.58 9.11 -14.40
C ILE A 34 -2.69 9.20 -15.46
N ILE A 35 -2.35 9.04 -16.75
CA ILE A 35 -3.32 9.09 -17.85
C ILE A 35 -4.35 7.97 -17.70
N ILE A 36 -3.88 6.73 -17.49
CA ILE A 36 -4.75 5.56 -17.34
C ILE A 36 -5.59 5.68 -16.07
N ALA A 37 -5.02 6.15 -14.96
CA ALA A 37 -5.79 6.40 -13.75
C ALA A 37 -6.89 7.45 -13.97
N SER A 38 -6.61 8.51 -14.73
CA SER A 38 -7.60 9.55 -15.04
C SER A 38 -8.71 9.07 -15.96
N ILE A 39 -8.44 8.10 -16.84
CA ILE A 39 -9.44 7.56 -17.78
C ILE A 39 -10.29 6.47 -17.10
N PHE A 40 -9.65 5.59 -16.33
CA PHE A 40 -10.29 4.38 -15.79
C PHE A 40 -10.79 4.50 -14.37
N SER A 41 -10.23 5.42 -13.58
CA SER A 41 -10.76 5.73 -12.25
C SER A 41 -11.40 7.10 -12.31
N SER A 42 -12.58 7.25 -11.70
CA SER A 42 -13.24 8.55 -11.51
C SER A 42 -12.48 9.49 -10.57
N LEU A 43 -11.17 9.31 -10.40
CA LEU A 43 -10.33 10.12 -9.54
C LEU A 43 -9.73 11.27 -10.36
N ASP A 44 -9.91 12.48 -9.87
CA ASP A 44 -9.22 13.64 -10.43
C ASP A 44 -7.71 13.53 -10.22
N THR A 45 -6.95 13.98 -11.22
CA THR A 45 -5.48 13.98 -11.18
C THR A 45 -4.92 14.75 -9.98
N LEU A 46 -5.62 15.82 -9.55
CA LEU A 46 -5.29 16.58 -8.35
C LEU A 46 -5.45 15.76 -7.06
N GLU A 47 -6.43 14.88 -6.98
CA GLU A 47 -6.61 14.01 -5.80
C GLU A 47 -5.49 12.98 -5.68
N ILE A 48 -5.01 12.47 -6.81
CA ILE A 48 -3.86 11.57 -6.84
C ILE A 48 -2.61 12.34 -6.38
N LEU A 49 -2.37 13.52 -6.94
CA LEU A 49 -1.20 14.34 -6.59
C LEU A 49 -1.21 14.77 -5.12
N ASN A 50 -2.37 15.16 -4.58
CA ASN A 50 -2.53 15.53 -3.17
C ASN A 50 -2.27 14.37 -2.21
N SER A 51 -2.58 13.15 -2.63
CA SER A 51 -2.29 11.93 -1.86
C SER A 51 -0.79 11.64 -1.79
N VAL A 52 -0.07 11.93 -2.88
CA VAL A 52 1.34 11.57 -3.06
C VAL A 52 2.30 12.73 -2.72
N LYS A 53 1.79 13.93 -2.41
CA LYS A 53 2.61 15.13 -2.14
C LYS A 53 3.71 14.91 -1.09
N GLY A 54 3.43 14.15 -0.04
CA GLY A 54 4.42 13.83 1.01
C GLY A 54 5.56 12.95 0.47
N PHE A 55 5.23 11.99 -0.39
CA PHE A 55 6.22 11.13 -1.04
C PHE A 55 7.02 11.86 -2.13
N ILE A 56 6.40 12.81 -2.85
CA ILE A 56 7.10 13.68 -3.80
C ILE A 56 8.12 14.55 -3.05
N LEU A 57 7.71 15.18 -1.94
CA LEU A 57 8.61 15.96 -1.10
C LEU A 57 9.77 15.10 -0.59
N MET A 58 9.48 13.91 -0.06
CA MET A 58 10.49 12.96 0.39
C MET A 58 11.45 12.56 -0.73
N SER A 59 10.95 12.31 -1.94
CA SER A 59 11.76 11.95 -3.10
C SER A 59 12.70 13.07 -3.53
N VAL A 60 12.20 14.31 -3.59
CA VAL A 60 13.02 15.49 -3.90
C VAL A 60 14.09 15.71 -2.82
N THR A 61 13.72 15.65 -1.54
CA THR A 61 14.69 15.77 -0.44
C THR A 61 15.76 14.66 -0.52
N PHE A 62 15.35 13.43 -0.82
CA PHE A 62 16.28 12.31 -0.98
C PHE A 62 17.26 12.53 -2.13
N MET A 63 16.78 13.01 -3.29
CA MET A 63 17.65 13.38 -4.42
C MET A 63 18.64 14.48 -4.06
N CYS A 64 18.17 15.56 -3.41
CA CYS A 64 19.04 16.66 -2.98
C CYS A 64 20.11 16.20 -2.00
N VAL A 65 19.75 15.36 -1.03
CA VAL A 65 20.69 14.82 -0.05
C VAL A 65 21.77 13.98 -0.73
N ILE A 66 21.39 13.08 -1.65
CA ILE A 66 22.37 12.25 -2.37
C ILE A 66 23.32 13.12 -3.21
N LEU A 67 22.80 14.14 -3.91
CA LEU A 67 23.64 15.03 -4.70
C LEU A 67 24.61 15.83 -3.80
N ALA A 68 24.14 16.31 -2.65
CA ALA A 68 24.98 17.03 -1.69
C ALA A 68 26.10 16.12 -1.13
N PHE A 69 25.78 14.90 -0.71
CA PHE A 69 26.78 13.95 -0.22
C PHE A 69 27.82 13.58 -1.28
N ARG A 70 27.40 13.37 -2.53
CA ARG A 70 28.33 13.06 -3.63
C ARG A 70 29.21 14.25 -3.99
N TYR A 71 28.66 15.46 -3.95
CA TYR A 71 29.43 16.69 -4.14
C TYR A 71 30.51 16.84 -3.06
N ILE A 72 30.16 16.59 -1.79
CA ILE A 72 31.11 16.64 -0.66
C ILE A 72 32.18 15.53 -0.76
N SER A 73 31.80 14.34 -1.22
CA SER A 73 32.70 13.18 -1.29
C SER A 73 33.64 13.18 -2.50
N GLY A 74 33.47 14.10 -3.45
CA GLY A 74 34.30 14.18 -4.67
C GLY A 74 34.03 13.07 -5.70
N GLU A 75 32.97 12.29 -5.53
CA GLU A 75 32.55 11.22 -6.44
C GLU A 75 31.91 11.80 -7.73
N PRO A 76 32.05 11.17 -8.91
CA PRO A 76 31.56 11.72 -10.17
C PRO A 76 30.04 11.90 -10.14
N LEU A 77 29.52 13.11 -10.39
CA LEU A 77 28.08 13.42 -10.34
C LEU A 77 27.26 12.71 -11.45
N ASN A 78 26.99 11.42 -11.27
CA ASN A 78 25.98 10.65 -12.01
C ASN A 78 24.55 11.13 -11.69
N VAL A 79 24.19 12.34 -12.14
CA VAL A 79 22.86 12.95 -11.93
C VAL A 79 21.74 12.06 -12.46
N VAL A 80 21.97 11.37 -13.59
CA VAL A 80 21.01 10.45 -14.22
C VAL A 80 20.59 9.33 -13.28
N ALA A 81 21.54 8.75 -12.53
CA ALA A 81 21.24 7.67 -11.58
C ALA A 81 20.43 8.18 -10.38
N VAL A 82 20.76 9.39 -9.87
CA VAL A 82 20.03 9.99 -8.75
C VAL A 82 18.59 10.34 -9.14
N LEU A 83 18.39 10.87 -10.35
CA LEU A 83 17.06 11.09 -10.91
C LEU A 83 16.27 9.79 -11.05
N GLY A 84 16.92 8.70 -11.49
CA GLY A 84 16.29 7.37 -11.57
C GLY A 84 15.75 6.89 -10.23
N LEU A 85 16.55 7.02 -9.16
CA LEU A 85 16.12 6.66 -7.81
C LEU A 85 14.93 7.50 -7.33
N GLY A 86 14.95 8.80 -7.60
CA GLY A 86 13.85 9.69 -7.23
C GLY A 86 12.54 9.39 -7.96
N PHE A 87 12.61 9.21 -9.29
CA PHE A 87 11.44 8.82 -10.08
C PHE A 87 10.88 7.46 -9.67
N ARG A 88 11.72 6.50 -9.27
CA ARG A 88 11.27 5.20 -8.75
C ARG A 88 10.39 5.35 -7.51
N ILE A 89 10.79 6.21 -6.57
CA ILE A 89 10.00 6.49 -5.35
C ILE A 89 8.63 7.07 -5.72
N ILE A 90 8.62 8.03 -6.66
CA ILE A 90 7.39 8.67 -7.13
C ILE A 90 6.48 7.65 -7.83
N LEU A 91 7.03 6.83 -8.72
CA LEU A 91 6.31 5.78 -9.43
C LEU A 91 5.61 4.83 -8.45
N ILE A 92 6.35 4.22 -7.52
CA ILE A 92 5.78 3.25 -6.57
C ILE A 92 4.69 3.92 -5.72
N SER A 93 4.91 5.17 -5.32
CA SER A 93 3.96 5.92 -4.49
C SER A 93 2.66 6.24 -5.23
N ILE A 94 2.73 6.62 -6.51
CA ILE A 94 1.55 6.90 -7.34
C ILE A 94 0.70 5.65 -7.52
N TYR A 95 1.29 4.55 -7.98
CA TYR A 95 0.54 3.31 -8.21
C TYR A 95 -0.03 2.73 -6.92
N THR A 96 0.71 2.82 -5.82
CA THR A 96 0.20 2.39 -4.50
C THR A 96 -0.98 3.26 -4.05
N SER A 97 -0.91 4.58 -4.23
CA SER A 97 -2.01 5.48 -3.88
C SER A 97 -3.28 5.19 -4.71
N ILE A 98 -3.13 4.95 -6.01
CA ILE A 98 -4.25 4.57 -6.90
C ILE A 98 -4.86 3.24 -6.42
N PHE A 99 -4.02 2.27 -6.07
CA PHE A 99 -4.49 0.98 -5.56
C PHE A 99 -5.29 1.13 -4.25
N VAL A 100 -4.76 1.86 -3.27
CA VAL A 100 -5.40 2.05 -1.96
C VAL A 100 -6.73 2.81 -2.09
N LYS A 101 -6.79 3.85 -2.93
CA LYS A 101 -8.02 4.65 -3.08
C LYS A 101 -9.12 3.94 -3.85
N THR A 102 -8.76 3.13 -4.84
CA THR A 102 -9.75 2.53 -5.74
C THR A 102 -10.18 1.11 -5.35
N THR A 103 -9.66 0.57 -4.25
CA THR A 103 -9.86 -0.83 -3.86
C THR A 103 -10.53 -0.93 -2.49
N ASP A 104 -11.68 -1.60 -2.43
CA ASP A 104 -12.32 -1.91 -1.16
C ASP A 104 -11.55 -3.03 -0.41
N PRO A 105 -11.21 -2.84 0.88
CA PRO A 105 -10.44 -3.80 1.66
C PRO A 105 -11.19 -5.13 1.87
N THR A 106 -12.53 -5.12 1.89
CA THR A 106 -13.33 -6.35 2.00
C THR A 106 -13.19 -7.18 0.74
N GLU A 107 -13.37 -6.55 -0.42
CA GLU A 107 -13.21 -7.20 -1.72
C GLU A 107 -11.79 -7.70 -1.94
N PHE A 108 -10.79 -6.91 -1.52
CA PHE A 108 -9.39 -7.30 -1.60
C PHE A 108 -9.10 -8.61 -0.89
N VAL A 109 -9.51 -8.76 0.37
CA VAL A 109 -9.25 -9.98 1.12
C VAL A 109 -10.03 -11.18 0.58
N ILE A 110 -11.29 -10.98 0.16
CA ILE A 110 -12.06 -12.08 -0.45
C ILE A 110 -11.39 -12.53 -1.75
N SER A 111 -10.81 -11.61 -2.52
CA SER A 111 -10.05 -11.94 -3.73
C SER A 111 -8.79 -12.77 -3.40
N LEU A 112 -8.08 -12.45 -2.33
CA LEU A 112 -6.93 -13.25 -1.86
C LEU A 112 -7.35 -14.66 -1.43
N ILE A 113 -8.49 -14.80 -0.72
CA ILE A 113 -9.01 -16.10 -0.33
C ILE A 113 -9.38 -16.93 -1.58
N LYS A 114 -10.07 -16.33 -2.55
CA LYS A 114 -10.57 -17.04 -3.74
C LYS A 114 -9.46 -17.41 -4.72
N TYR A 115 -8.57 -16.47 -5.05
CA TYR A 115 -7.55 -16.66 -6.10
C TYR A 115 -6.21 -17.15 -5.57
N PHE A 116 -5.74 -16.63 -4.43
CA PHE A 116 -4.47 -17.03 -3.82
C PHE A 116 -4.62 -18.24 -2.88
N LYS A 117 -5.84 -18.80 -2.75
CA LYS A 117 -6.18 -19.90 -1.84
C LYS A 117 -5.72 -19.66 -0.40
N MET A 118 -5.75 -18.40 0.03
CA MET A 118 -5.43 -18.02 1.40
C MET A 118 -6.41 -18.70 2.37
N PRO A 119 -5.94 -19.30 3.47
CA PRO A 119 -6.83 -19.93 4.44
C PRO A 119 -7.89 -18.93 4.94
N PRO A 120 -9.19 -19.27 4.87
CA PRO A 120 -10.26 -18.35 5.25
C PRO A 120 -10.13 -17.83 6.69
N LYS A 121 -9.61 -18.65 7.61
CA LYS A 121 -9.28 -18.26 8.99
C LYS A 121 -8.44 -16.98 9.04
N VAL A 122 -7.38 -16.90 8.24
CA VAL A 122 -6.46 -15.76 8.23
C VAL A 122 -7.11 -14.57 7.54
N GLY A 123 -7.80 -14.79 6.42
CA GLY A 123 -8.46 -13.70 5.69
C GLY A 123 -9.57 -13.03 6.49
N TYR A 124 -10.46 -13.81 7.11
CA TYR A 124 -11.51 -13.26 7.96
C TYR A 124 -10.95 -12.62 9.24
N ALA A 125 -9.87 -13.16 9.83
CA ALA A 125 -9.19 -12.50 10.95
C ALA A 125 -8.69 -11.10 10.57
N PHE A 126 -8.10 -10.94 9.38
CA PHE A 126 -7.66 -9.63 8.88
C PHE A 126 -8.84 -8.68 8.66
N LEU A 127 -9.94 -9.15 8.05
CA LEU A 127 -11.15 -8.33 7.86
C LEU A 127 -11.77 -7.88 9.18
N THR A 128 -11.82 -8.79 10.15
CA THR A 128 -12.30 -8.50 11.49
C THR A 128 -11.41 -7.45 12.18
N ALA A 129 -10.09 -7.58 12.07
CA ALA A 129 -9.15 -6.59 12.60
C ALA A 129 -9.33 -5.21 11.94
N TYR A 130 -9.47 -5.16 10.61
CA TYR A 130 -9.71 -3.91 9.88
C TYR A 130 -11.00 -3.22 10.34
N ARG A 131 -12.09 -3.99 10.52
CA ARG A 131 -13.37 -3.47 11.03
C ARG A 131 -13.29 -2.95 12.47
N PHE A 132 -12.31 -3.37 13.27
CA PHE A 132 -12.13 -2.85 14.63
C PHE A 132 -11.31 -1.57 14.72
N LEU A 133 -10.61 -1.15 13.67
CA LEU A 133 -9.91 0.13 13.65
C LEU A 133 -10.80 1.32 14.08
N PRO A 134 -12.00 1.52 13.51
CA PRO A 134 -12.89 2.61 13.96
C PRO A 134 -13.31 2.44 15.42
N THR A 135 -13.67 1.22 15.85
CA THR A 135 -14.09 0.97 17.23
C THR A 135 -12.95 1.20 18.23
N PHE A 136 -11.70 0.86 17.90
CA PHE A 136 -10.55 1.14 18.76
C PHE A 136 -10.27 2.64 18.88
N LYS A 137 -10.54 3.42 17.83
CA LYS A 137 -10.45 4.87 17.89
C LYS A 137 -11.46 5.43 18.90
N GLU A 138 -12.69 4.95 18.88
CA GLU A 138 -13.74 5.34 19.84
C GLU A 138 -13.38 4.94 21.28
N GLU A 139 -12.95 3.69 21.49
CA GLU A 139 -12.51 3.20 22.81
C GLU A 139 -11.34 4.01 23.37
N LEU A 140 -10.37 4.37 22.52
CA LEU A 140 -9.26 5.24 22.91
C LEU A 140 -9.76 6.61 23.38
N GLN A 141 -10.77 7.19 22.71
CA GLN A 141 -11.37 8.45 23.16
C GLN A 141 -12.08 8.28 24.51
N THR A 142 -12.87 7.22 24.68
CA THR A 142 -13.55 6.93 25.95
C THR A 142 -12.56 6.78 27.11
N ILE A 143 -11.46 6.05 26.88
CA ILE A 143 -10.39 5.87 27.87
C ILE A 143 -9.74 7.22 28.20
N LYS A 144 -9.43 8.04 27.19
CA LYS A 144 -8.88 9.38 27.40
C LYS A 144 -9.81 10.27 28.23
N TYR A 145 -11.12 10.26 27.94
CA TYR A 145 -12.10 11.01 28.72
C TYR A 145 -12.19 10.52 30.17
N ALA A 146 -12.20 9.20 30.40
CA ALA A 146 -12.21 8.63 31.74
C ALA A 146 -10.96 9.03 32.56
N HIS A 147 -9.79 9.01 31.94
CA HIS A 147 -8.56 9.47 32.60
C HIS A 147 -8.55 10.98 32.85
N LYS A 148 -9.13 11.78 31.96
CA LYS A 148 -9.29 13.23 32.15
C LYS A 148 -10.19 13.55 33.34
N VAL A 149 -11.27 12.81 33.55
CA VAL A 149 -12.15 12.93 34.73
C VAL A 149 -11.40 12.57 36.02
N ARG A 150 -10.48 11.61 35.97
CA ARG A 150 -9.60 11.23 37.10
C ARG A 150 -8.46 12.22 37.37
N GLY A 151 -8.45 13.37 36.70
CA GLY A 151 -7.43 14.42 36.89
C GLY A 151 -6.09 14.14 36.19
N ILE A 152 -6.01 13.13 35.32
CA ILE A 152 -4.80 12.85 34.55
C ILE A 152 -4.77 13.80 33.34
N VAL A 153 -3.95 14.85 33.44
CA VAL A 153 -3.79 15.86 32.40
C VAL A 153 -2.76 15.41 31.37
N GLU A 154 -3.11 15.46 30.08
CA GLU A 154 -2.11 15.25 29.01
C GLU A 154 -1.07 16.38 29.08
N SER A 155 0.21 16.01 29.19
CA SER A 155 1.30 17.00 29.13
C SER A 155 1.35 17.64 27.73
N LYS A 156 1.65 18.95 27.68
CA LYS A 156 1.90 19.68 26.43
C LYS A 156 3.21 19.25 25.76
N ASN A 157 4.15 18.66 26.51
CA ASN A 157 5.42 18.21 25.96
C ASN A 157 5.24 16.88 25.20
N PRO A 158 5.58 16.80 23.90
CA PRO A 158 5.38 15.61 23.08
C PRO A 158 6.12 14.37 23.61
N PHE A 159 7.30 14.53 24.19
CA PHE A 159 8.06 13.39 24.76
C PHE A 159 7.33 12.78 25.95
N ILE A 160 6.83 13.63 26.84
CA ILE A 160 6.07 13.20 28.03
C ILE A 160 4.72 12.59 27.59
N LYS A 161 4.09 13.15 26.56
CA LYS A 161 2.85 12.61 25.97
C LYS A 161 3.03 11.19 25.45
N VAL A 162 4.14 10.91 24.76
CA VAL A 162 4.47 9.57 24.28
C VAL A 162 4.75 8.63 25.45
N TRP A 163 5.53 9.07 26.44
CA TRP A 163 5.82 8.25 27.62
C TRP A 163 4.55 7.87 28.40
N ASN A 164 3.63 8.82 28.57
CA ASN A 164 2.38 8.64 29.29
C ASN A 164 1.34 7.84 28.48
N SER A 165 1.54 7.62 27.18
CA SER A 165 0.61 6.83 26.35
C SER A 165 0.44 5.39 26.83
N LYS A 166 1.44 4.85 27.54
CA LYS A 166 1.40 3.51 28.18
C LYS A 166 0.16 3.33 29.07
N ILE A 167 -0.30 4.40 29.72
CA ILE A 167 -1.48 4.41 30.59
C ILE A 167 -2.75 4.05 29.81
N TYR A 168 -2.84 4.46 28.54
CA TYR A 168 -4.00 4.19 27.68
C TYR A 168 -3.88 2.85 26.94
N ILE A 169 -2.65 2.43 26.61
CA ILE A 169 -2.39 1.20 25.85
C ILE A 169 -2.82 -0.04 26.63
N LEU A 170 -2.52 -0.10 27.93
CA LEU A 170 -2.86 -1.26 28.77
C LEU A 170 -4.37 -1.58 28.80
N PRO A 171 -5.28 -0.65 29.16
CA PRO A 171 -6.71 -0.93 29.15
C PRO A 171 -7.25 -1.24 27.75
N MET A 172 -6.72 -0.61 26.70
CA MET A 172 -7.08 -0.94 25.32
C MET A 172 -6.68 -2.37 24.96
N MET A 173 -5.49 -2.81 25.34
CA MET A 173 -5.02 -4.17 25.07
C MET A 173 -5.90 -5.20 25.77
N VAL A 174 -6.26 -4.97 27.04
CA VAL A 174 -7.19 -5.85 27.77
C VAL A 174 -8.56 -5.92 27.08
N ASN A 175 -9.09 -4.78 26.63
CA ASN A 175 -10.35 -4.74 25.88
C ASN A 175 -10.25 -5.46 24.53
N ALA A 176 -9.14 -5.31 23.81
CA ALA A 176 -8.89 -5.99 22.56
C ALA A 176 -8.85 -7.52 22.73
N VAL A 177 -8.15 -8.02 23.77
CA VAL A 177 -8.11 -9.46 24.09
C VAL A 177 -9.50 -10.00 24.40
N ARG A 178 -10.24 -9.31 25.28
CA ARG A 178 -11.63 -9.70 25.64
C ARG A 178 -12.54 -9.71 24.41
N LYS A 179 -12.40 -8.73 23.53
CA LYS A 179 -13.19 -8.65 22.29
C LYS A 179 -12.84 -9.81 21.35
N GLY A 180 -11.55 -10.10 21.16
CA GLY A 180 -11.07 -11.24 20.36
C GLY A 180 -11.66 -12.56 20.82
N ILE A 181 -11.61 -12.84 22.13
CA ILE A 181 -12.18 -14.06 22.73
C ILE A 181 -13.69 -14.15 22.47
N ARG A 182 -14.44 -13.06 22.63
CA ARG A 182 -15.89 -13.05 22.33
C ARG A 182 -16.19 -13.37 20.87
N ILE A 183 -15.36 -12.88 19.95
CA ILE A 183 -15.56 -13.11 18.52
C ILE A 183 -15.19 -14.53 18.14
N SER A 184 -14.09 -15.07 18.68
CA SER A 184 -13.72 -16.47 18.42
C SER A 184 -14.83 -17.40 18.90
N MET A 185 -15.36 -17.20 20.12
CA MET A 185 -16.50 -17.96 20.63
C MET A 185 -17.73 -17.80 19.72
N ALA A 186 -18.05 -16.59 19.26
CA ALA A 186 -19.18 -16.36 18.34
C ALA A 186 -18.96 -16.97 16.93
N MET A 187 -17.72 -17.09 16.48
CA MET A 187 -17.36 -17.76 15.23
C MET A 187 -17.50 -19.28 15.37
N GLU A 188 -17.03 -19.84 16.49
CA GLU A 188 -17.13 -21.27 16.79
C GLU A 188 -18.58 -21.74 16.92
N THR A 189 -19.46 -20.96 17.57
CA THR A 189 -20.90 -21.29 17.67
C THR A 189 -21.60 -21.32 16.32
N ARG A 190 -21.09 -20.57 15.32
CA ARG A 190 -21.55 -20.60 13.92
C ARG A 190 -20.86 -21.66 13.07
N ALA A 191 -20.14 -22.59 13.70
CA ALA A 191 -19.36 -23.63 13.02
C ALA A 191 -18.37 -23.06 11.98
N PHE A 192 -17.77 -21.89 12.27
CA PHE A 192 -16.79 -21.27 11.39
C PHE A 192 -15.61 -22.21 11.16
N ASP A 193 -15.33 -22.49 9.89
CA ASP A 193 -14.25 -23.38 9.44
C ASP A 193 -14.43 -24.87 9.74
N LYS A 194 -15.67 -25.31 10.06
CA LYS A 194 -15.99 -26.73 10.24
C LYS A 194 -16.00 -27.53 8.93
N TYR A 195 -16.40 -26.90 7.81
CA TYR A 195 -16.57 -27.56 6.51
C TYR A 195 -15.52 -27.10 5.50
N LYS A 196 -15.08 -28.01 4.62
CA LYS A 196 -14.09 -27.73 3.56
C LYS A 196 -14.64 -26.82 2.46
N THR A 197 -15.94 -26.95 2.15
CA THR A 197 -16.62 -26.13 1.13
C THR A 197 -17.36 -24.98 1.78
N ARG A 198 -17.12 -23.75 1.29
CA ARG A 198 -17.79 -22.52 1.74
C ARG A 198 -18.47 -21.82 0.58
N THR A 199 -19.61 -21.21 0.87
CA THR A 199 -20.27 -20.23 0.00
C THR A 199 -19.88 -18.81 0.44
N TYR A 200 -19.74 -17.89 -0.52
CA TYR A 200 -19.36 -16.51 -0.26
C TYR A 200 -20.53 -15.59 -0.60
N TYR A 201 -20.95 -14.76 0.35
CA TYR A 201 -22.04 -13.79 0.12
C TYR A 201 -21.68 -12.74 -0.93
N ARG A 202 -20.43 -12.26 -0.91
CA ARG A 202 -19.94 -11.34 -1.94
C ARG A 202 -19.23 -12.16 -3.01
N GLU A 203 -19.88 -12.27 -4.15
CA GLU A 203 -19.32 -12.95 -5.31
C GLU A 203 -18.45 -11.97 -6.09
N LEU A 204 -17.14 -12.25 -6.12
CA LEU A 204 -16.21 -11.57 -7.01
C LEU A 204 -16.28 -12.23 -8.38
N TYR A 205 -16.88 -11.51 -9.33
CA TYR A 205 -16.83 -11.83 -10.74
C TYR A 205 -15.58 -11.22 -11.37
N MET A 206 -14.96 -11.96 -12.28
CA MET A 206 -13.94 -11.43 -13.20
C MET A 206 -14.58 -11.36 -14.57
N PRO A 207 -15.18 -10.21 -14.95
CA PRO A 207 -15.66 -10.04 -16.31
C PRO A 207 -14.46 -10.13 -17.27
N ILE A 208 -14.71 -10.74 -18.44
CA ILE A 208 -13.66 -10.99 -19.45
C ILE A 208 -13.00 -9.68 -19.88
N ASP A 209 -13.77 -8.60 -19.97
CA ASP A 209 -13.27 -7.27 -20.33
C ASP A 209 -12.20 -6.76 -19.35
N GLU A 210 -12.39 -6.97 -18.04
CA GLU A 210 -11.41 -6.57 -17.03
C GLU A 210 -10.12 -7.41 -17.12
N ILE A 211 -10.24 -8.69 -17.46
CA ILE A 211 -9.08 -9.56 -17.67
C ILE A 211 -8.31 -9.09 -18.89
N ILE A 212 -8.99 -8.85 -20.02
CA ILE A 212 -8.37 -8.38 -21.26
C ILE A 212 -7.65 -7.06 -21.02
N MET A 213 -8.30 -6.08 -20.37
CA MET A 213 -7.65 -4.79 -20.07
C MET A 213 -6.42 -4.95 -19.17
N THR A 214 -6.49 -5.84 -18.18
CA THR A 214 -5.35 -6.11 -17.30
C THR A 214 -4.19 -6.74 -18.05
N VAL A 215 -4.45 -7.73 -18.91
CA VAL A 215 -3.43 -8.40 -19.72
C VAL A 215 -2.80 -7.42 -20.70
N MET A 216 -3.61 -6.62 -21.39
CA MET A 216 -3.12 -5.58 -22.31
C MET A 216 -2.23 -4.56 -21.59
N TYR A 217 -2.59 -4.18 -20.37
CA TYR A 217 -1.79 -3.24 -19.59
C TYR A 217 -0.46 -3.86 -19.12
N ILE A 218 -0.48 -5.11 -18.66
CA ILE A 218 0.75 -5.84 -18.30
C ILE A 218 1.67 -5.97 -19.53
N LEU A 219 1.11 -6.32 -20.70
CA LEU A 219 1.86 -6.38 -21.95
C LEU A 219 2.45 -5.03 -22.34
N TYR A 220 1.71 -3.93 -22.17
CA TYR A 220 2.23 -2.58 -22.37
C TYR A 220 3.44 -2.31 -21.46
N ILE A 221 3.35 -2.59 -20.15
CA ILE A 221 4.46 -2.38 -19.22
C ILE A 221 5.68 -3.23 -19.62
N ILE A 222 5.46 -4.50 -19.99
CA ILE A 222 6.54 -5.39 -20.44
C ILE A 222 7.16 -4.88 -21.75
N SER A 223 6.35 -4.42 -22.71
CA SER A 223 6.87 -3.87 -23.97
C SER A 223 7.74 -2.63 -23.74
N VAL A 224 7.33 -1.74 -22.83
CA VAL A 224 8.12 -0.56 -22.46
C VAL A 224 9.45 -1.01 -21.85
N ALA A 225 9.43 -2.00 -20.95
CA ALA A 225 10.66 -2.54 -20.36
C ALA A 225 11.59 -3.19 -21.42
N VAL A 226 11.05 -3.96 -22.35
CA VAL A 226 11.82 -4.65 -23.42
C VAL A 226 12.40 -3.65 -24.42
N ILE A 227 11.63 -2.66 -24.87
CA ILE A 227 12.11 -1.61 -25.78
C ILE A 227 13.26 -0.83 -25.13
N LEU A 228 13.15 -0.52 -23.84
CA LEU A 228 14.19 0.22 -23.13
C LEU A 228 15.44 -0.63 -22.85
N TYR A 229 15.27 -1.94 -22.68
CA TYR A 229 16.39 -2.89 -22.63
C TYR A 229 17.13 -2.96 -23.96
N LEU A 230 16.41 -3.12 -25.08
CA LEU A 230 16.99 -3.19 -26.43
C LEU A 230 17.74 -1.91 -26.83
N ASN A 231 17.32 -0.76 -26.33
CA ASN A 231 17.98 0.53 -26.57
C ASN A 231 19.19 0.80 -25.65
N ASN A 232 19.65 -0.19 -24.86
CA ASN A 232 20.73 -0.03 -23.86
C ASN A 232 20.47 1.10 -22.82
N LEU A 233 19.21 1.51 -22.67
CA LEU A 233 18.79 2.50 -21.69
C LEU A 233 18.49 1.85 -20.34
N VAL A 234 18.22 0.55 -20.29
CA VAL A 234 18.11 -0.22 -19.05
C VAL A 234 19.21 -1.27 -19.01
N THR A 235 20.25 -1.01 -18.25
CA THR A 235 21.20 -2.07 -17.90
C THR A 235 20.63 -2.83 -16.71
N PHE A 236 19.99 -3.99 -16.96
CA PHE A 236 19.81 -5.02 -15.92
C PHE A 236 21.16 -5.67 -15.58
N SER A 237 22.17 -4.84 -15.35
CA SER A 237 23.49 -5.31 -14.99
C SER A 237 23.46 -5.57 -13.50
N VAL A 238 23.08 -6.80 -13.14
CA VAL A 238 23.66 -7.44 -11.96
C VAL A 238 25.15 -7.64 -12.25
N LYS A 239 25.92 -6.54 -12.30
CA LYS A 239 27.37 -6.63 -12.26
C LYS A 239 27.69 -6.88 -10.79
N TYR A 240 27.78 -8.16 -10.45
CA TYR A 240 28.59 -8.54 -9.30
C TYR A 240 29.98 -7.92 -9.51
N ILE A 241 30.45 -7.33 -8.41
CA ILE A 241 31.78 -6.77 -8.18
C ILE A 241 32.86 -7.59 -8.89
#